data_AF-A0A815Z2J2-F1
#
_entry.id   AF-A0A815Z2J2-F1
#
_cell.length_a   1.000
_cell.length_b   1.000
_cell.length_c   1.000
_cell.angle_alpha   90.00
_cell.angle_beta   90.00
_cell.angle_gamma   90.00
#
_symmetry.space_group_name_H-M   'P 1'
#
loop_
_entity.id
_entity.type
_entity.pdbx_description
1 polymer ?
#
loop_
_entity_poly.entity_id
_entity_poly.type
_entity_poly.pdbx_seq_one_letter_code
_entity_poly.pdbx_strand_id
1 'polypeptide(L)'
;LYKSLSLTEFKCYSHTDDNKLKPILIVFTDGGPDENPRFPKARQCYSDFFLRTNLDALFVATNAPGYSAFNPIERRMAPLSHDLSGLILPHQH
;
A
#
# COMPACT_ATOMS: atom_id res chain seq x y z
N LEU A 1 -4.66 16.87 -11.07
CA LEU A 1 -4.60 16.07 -12.31
C LEU A 1 -3.33 15.22 -12.25
N TYR A 2 -3.45 13.94 -11.90
CA TYR A 2 -2.31 13.02 -11.92
C TYR A 2 -2.17 12.46 -13.35
N LYS A 3 -0.98 12.57 -13.94
CA LYS A 3 -0.67 11.97 -15.24
C LYS A 3 -0.25 10.51 -15.01
N SER A 4 -1.02 9.56 -15.53
CA SER A 4 -0.60 8.16 -15.59
C SER A 4 0.49 8.01 -16.65
N LEU A 5 1.54 7.26 -16.31
CA LEU A 5 2.68 7.00 -17.20
C LEU A 5 2.55 5.59 -17.77
N SER A 6 2.88 5.42 -19.05
CA SER A 6 3.10 4.09 -19.61
C SER A 6 4.35 3.44 -19.00
N LEU A 7 4.45 2.11 -19.06
CA LEU A 7 5.62 1.39 -18.55
C LEU A 7 6.92 1.84 -19.22
N THR A 8 6.86 2.19 -20.50
CA THR A 8 8.01 2.71 -21.26
C THR A 8 8.47 4.06 -20.73
N GLU A 9 7.54 4.98 -20.45
CA GLU A 9 7.84 6.29 -19.87
C GLU A 9 8.30 6.17 -18.41
N PHE A 10 7.79 5.19 -17.65
CA PHE A 10 8.22 4.97 -16.26
C PHE A 10 9.64 4.39 -16.17
N LYS A 11 10.13 3.76 -17.24
CA LYS A 11 11.42 3.08 -17.27
C LYS A 11 12.60 4.01 -16.95
N CYS A 12 12.57 5.24 -17.47
CA CYS A 12 13.65 6.23 -17.22
C CYS A 12 13.73 6.67 -15.74
N TYR A 13 12.64 6.58 -15.00
CA TYR A 13 12.62 6.89 -13.57
C TYR A 13 13.04 5.69 -12.72
N SER A 14 12.63 4.49 -13.11
CA SER A 14 12.84 3.26 -12.34
C SER A 14 14.18 2.58 -12.60
N HIS A 15 14.87 2.87 -13.70
CA HIS A 15 16.12 2.21 -14.09
C HIS A 15 17.32 3.18 -14.06
N THR A 16 18.51 2.63 -13.85
CA THR A 16 19.80 3.31 -14.04
C THR A 16 20.13 3.46 -15.52
N ASP A 17 21.18 4.22 -15.84
CA ASP A 17 21.66 4.40 -17.22
C ASP A 17 22.05 3.06 -17.88
N ASP A 18 22.50 2.08 -17.07
CA ASP A 18 22.78 0.69 -17.47
C ASP A 18 21.52 -0.17 -17.64
N ASN A 19 20.33 0.43 -17.62
CA ASN A 19 19.06 -0.26 -17.75
C ASN A 19 18.81 -1.33 -16.66
N LYS A 20 19.39 -1.17 -15.47
CA LYS A 20 19.09 -2.00 -14.29
C LYS A 20 18.06 -1.30 -13.41
N LEU A 21 17.15 -2.07 -12.80
CA LEU A 21 16.18 -1.49 -11.87
C LEU A 21 16.93 -0.86 -10.68
N LYS A 22 16.59 0.38 -10.33
CA LYS A 22 17.11 1.03 -9.13
C LYS A 22 16.67 0.20 -7.91
N PRO A 23 17.58 -0.18 -7.01
CA PRO A 23 17.26 -0.96 -5.82
C PRO A 23 16.65 -0.06 -4.72
N ILE A 24 15.69 0.80 -5.09
CA ILE A 24 15.00 1.72 -4.18
C ILE A 24 13.52 1.41 -4.24
N LEU A 25 12.90 1.15 -3.08
CA LEU A 25 11.47 0.92 -2.96
C LEU A 25 10.81 2.00 -2.11
N ILE A 26 9.70 2.56 -2.61
CA ILE A 26 8.84 3.49 -1.87
C ILE A 26 7.46 2.86 -1.74
N VAL A 27 7.02 2.62 -0.52
CA VAL A 27 5.72 2.03 -0.19
C VAL A 27 4.86 3.09 0.48
N PHE A 28 3.65 3.28 -0.04
CA PHE A 28 2.61 4.08 0.61
C PHE A 28 1.53 3.13 1.13
N THR A 29 1.32 3.13 2.44
CA THR A 29 0.28 2.33 3.11
C THR A 29 -0.85 3.21 3.61
N ASP A 30 -2.03 2.60 3.81
CA ASP A 30 -3.19 3.35 4.28
C ASP A 30 -3.08 3.73 5.78
N GLY A 31 -2.14 3.11 6.49
CA GLY A 31 -1.80 3.48 7.86
C GLY A 31 -2.63 2.77 8.92
N GLY A 32 -3.40 1.75 8.54
CA GLY A 32 -4.05 0.82 9.46
C GLY A 32 -3.05 0.12 10.39
N PRO A 33 -3.51 -0.46 11.51
CA PRO A 33 -2.63 -1.01 12.56
C PRO A 33 -1.61 -2.03 12.06
N ASP A 34 -1.98 -2.86 11.08
CA ASP A 34 -1.10 -3.90 10.54
C ASP A 34 -0.09 -3.38 9.50
N GLU A 35 -0.34 -2.21 8.91
CA GLU A 35 0.47 -1.66 7.80
C GLU A 35 1.30 -0.45 8.21
N ASN A 36 0.98 0.15 9.37
CA ASN A 36 1.61 1.38 9.80
C ASN A 36 3.05 1.12 10.26
N PRO A 37 4.07 1.75 9.65
CA PRO A 37 5.47 1.59 10.01
C PRO A 37 5.80 2.10 11.43
N ARG A 38 4.85 2.73 12.14
CA ARG A 38 5.00 3.02 13.57
C ARG A 38 5.04 1.76 14.43
N PHE A 39 4.35 0.68 14.02
CA PHE A 39 4.27 -0.53 14.84
C PHE A 39 5.51 -1.43 14.67
N PRO A 40 6.02 -2.03 15.77
CA PRO A 40 7.22 -2.87 15.72
C PRO A 40 7.12 -4.05 14.75
N LYS A 41 5.96 -4.72 14.69
CA LYS A 41 5.70 -5.85 13.80
C LYS A 41 5.94 -5.47 12.34
N ALA A 42 5.34 -4.37 11.88
CA ALA A 42 5.52 -3.87 10.53
C ALA A 42 6.98 -3.51 10.25
N ARG A 43 7.65 -2.80 11.18
CA ARG A 43 9.08 -2.47 11.02
C ARG A 43 9.97 -3.71 10.88
N GLN A 44 9.71 -4.76 11.65
CA GLN A 44 10.47 -6.00 11.54
C GLN A 44 10.27 -6.64 10.16
N CYS A 45 9.04 -6.75 9.68
CA CYS A 45 8.76 -7.28 8.35
C CYS A 45 9.47 -6.46 7.24
N TYR A 46 9.48 -5.13 7.34
CA TYR A 46 10.18 -4.27 6.37
C TYR A 46 11.71 -4.41 6.45
N SER A 47 12.29 -4.55 7.64
CA SER A 47 13.73 -4.80 7.81
C SER A 47 14.14 -6.16 7.21
N ASP A 48 13.38 -7.21 7.50
CA ASP A 48 13.64 -8.55 6.95
C ASP A 48 13.50 -8.55 5.43
N PHE A 49 12.51 -7.82 4.90
CA PHE A 49 12.34 -7.64 3.47
C PHE A 49 13.54 -6.91 2.86
N PHE A 50 13.95 -5.77 3.42
CA PHE A 50 15.08 -4.97 2.94
C PHE A 50 16.36 -5.80 2.81
N LEU A 51 16.71 -6.57 3.85
CA LEU A 51 17.87 -7.45 3.87
C LEU A 51 17.78 -8.56 2.83
N ARG A 52 16.60 -9.19 2.68
CA ARG A 52 16.40 -10.30 1.74
C ARG A 52 16.44 -9.84 0.27
N THR A 53 16.01 -8.62 -0.01
CA THR A 53 15.96 -8.06 -1.36
C THR A 53 17.22 -7.30 -1.78
N ASN A 54 18.16 -7.08 -0.86
CA ASN A 54 19.39 -6.31 -1.10
C ASN A 54 19.10 -4.93 -1.74
N LEU A 55 18.16 -4.20 -1.15
CA LEU A 55 17.83 -2.84 -1.57
C LEU A 55 18.88 -1.86 -1.04
N ASP A 56 19.09 -0.76 -1.75
CA ASP A 56 19.92 0.35 -1.28
C ASP A 56 19.11 1.29 -0.37
N ALA A 57 17.80 1.42 -0.64
CA ALA A 57 16.90 2.22 0.20
C ALA A 57 15.46 1.69 0.19
N LEU A 58 14.81 1.75 1.35
CA LEU A 58 13.39 1.46 1.54
C LEU A 58 12.72 2.61 2.29
N PHE A 59 11.75 3.24 1.66
CA PHE A 59 10.91 4.27 2.27
C PHE A 59 9.50 3.73 2.45
N VAL A 60 9.01 3.71 3.70
CA VAL A 60 7.63 3.33 4.00
C VAL A 60 6.92 4.53 4.60
N ALA A 61 5.93 5.03 3.89
CA ALA A 61 5.08 6.13 4.31
C ALA A 61 3.65 5.62 4.50
N THR A 62 2.94 6.27 5.42
CA THR A 62 1.56 5.96 5.79
C THR A 62 0.76 7.24 5.65
N ASN A 63 -0.49 7.12 5.21
CA ASN A 63 -1.43 8.24 5.27
C ASN A 63 -1.51 8.80 6.71
N ALA A 64 -1.81 10.09 6.83
CA ALA A 64 -1.97 10.72 8.13
C ALA A 64 -3.15 10.08 8.89
N PRO A 65 -3.08 9.93 10.22
CA PRO A 65 -4.20 9.42 11.01
C PRO A 65 -5.48 10.21 10.74
N GLY A 66 -6.59 9.52 10.54
CA GLY A 66 -7.90 10.13 10.30
C GLY A 66 -8.17 10.53 8.84
N TYR A 67 -7.22 10.37 7.92
CA TYR A 67 -7.48 10.61 6.49
C TYR A 67 -8.47 9.58 5.90
N SER A 68 -8.42 8.35 6.40
CA SER A 68 -9.41 7.28 6.13
C SER A 68 -10.84 7.69 6.44
N ALA A 69 -11.06 8.52 7.47
CA ALA A 69 -12.39 9.04 7.80
C ALA A 69 -12.97 9.96 6.71
N PHE A 70 -12.13 10.48 5.81
CA PHE A 70 -12.56 11.27 4.65
C PHE A 70 -12.72 10.43 3.39
N ASN A 71 -12.28 9.17 3.38
CA ASN A 71 -12.49 8.27 2.25
C ASN A 71 -13.99 7.88 2.18
N PRO A 72 -14.72 8.28 1.13
CA PRO A 72 -16.15 7.99 1.01
C PRO A 72 -16.45 6.49 0.94
N ILE A 73 -15.51 5.68 0.43
CA ILE A 73 -15.65 4.22 0.36
C ILE A 73 -15.55 3.60 1.75
N GLU A 74 -14.53 3.95 2.52
CA GLU A 74 -14.36 3.45 3.90
C GLU A 74 -15.51 3.87 4.81
N ARG A 75 -16.00 5.12 4.68
CA ARG A 75 -17.21 5.58 5.37
C ARG A 75 -18.45 4.76 5.05
N ARG A 76 -18.55 4.21 3.83
CA ARG A 76 -19.68 3.39 3.39
C ARG A 76 -19.57 1.95 3.89
N MET A 77 -18.36 1.48 4.23
CA MET A 77 -18.16 0.10 4.66
C MET A 77 -18.87 -0.24 5.98
N ALA A 78 -18.92 0.69 6.95
CA ALA A 78 -19.61 0.45 8.21
C ALA A 78 -21.15 0.34 8.05
N PRO A 79 -21.85 1.28 7.38
CA PRO A 79 -23.27 1.12 7.04
C PRO A 79 -23.54 -0.12 6.17
N LEU A 80 -22.71 -0.38 5.16
CA LEU A 80 -22.87 -1.55 4.31
C LEU A 80 -22.75 -2.86 5.09
N SER A 81 -21.77 -2.95 5.99
CA SER A 81 -21.60 -4.12 6.87
C SER A 81 -22.78 -4.31 7.81
N HIS A 82 -23.38 -3.22 8.28
CA HIS A 82 -24.60 -3.27 9.08
C HIS A 82 -25.78 -3.79 8.25
N ASP A 83 -25.99 -3.25 7.05
CA ASP A 83 -27.11 -3.62 6.17
C ASP A 83 -26.99 -5.07 5.67
N LEU A 84 -25.77 -5.58 5.50
CA LEU A 84 -25.50 -6.97 5.13
C LEU A 84 -25.44 -7.92 6.34
N SER A 85 -25.53 -7.40 7.58
CA SER A 85 -25.46 -8.22 8.78
C SER A 85 -26.68 -9.15 8.85
N GLY A 86 -26.44 -10.45 8.90
CA GLY A 86 -27.50 -11.47 8.90
C GLY A 86 -28.06 -11.81 7.52
N LEU A 87 -27.57 -11.18 6.44
CA LEU A 87 -27.94 -11.56 5.09
C LEU A 87 -27.21 -12.84 4.67
N ILE A 88 -27.97 -13.89 4.33
CA ILE A 88 -27.42 -15.10 3.71
C ILE A 88 -27.48 -14.90 2.21
N LEU A 89 -26.31 -14.70 1.59
CA LEU A 89 -26.23 -14.63 0.14
C LEU A 89 -26.42 -16.04 -0.44
N PRO A 90 -27.34 -16.23 -1.41
CA PRO A 90 -27.43 -17.50 -2.10
C PRO A 90 -26.12 -17.74 -2.84
N HIS A 91 -25.48 -18.87 -2.56
CA HIS A 91 -24.30 -19.32 -3.30
C HIS A 91 -24.70 -20.54 -4.13
N GLN A 92 -24.09 -20.68 -5.31
CA GLN A 92 -24.25 -21.90 -6.09
C GLN A 92 -23.39 -23.00 -5.47
N HIS A 93 -23.96 -24.20 -5.37
CA HIS A 93 -23.28 -25.42 -4.93
C HIS A 93 -22.34 -25.96 -6.00
#